data_AF-A0A8J7DTE5-F1
#
_entry.id   AF-A0A8J7DTE5-F1
#
_cell.length_a   1.000
_cell.length_b   1.000
_cell.length_c   1.000
_cell.angle_alpha   90.00
_cell.angle_beta   90.00
_cell.angle_gamma   90.00
#
_symmetry.space_group_name_H-M   'P 1'
#
loop_
_entity.id
_entity.type
_entity.pdbx_description
1 polymer ?
#
loop_
_entity_poly.entity_id
_entity_poly.type
_entity_poly.pdbx_seq_one_letter_code
_entity_poly.pdbx_strand_id
1 'polypeptide(L)'
;GYTALAVAGAELNFDHLQEVCNAPSEPFQNRGFIHLNVSLLLQCQALELPRQPYTFRDPRINSVLLVNPVNSSVFGPEGLAAVTVPVMVIAGSYDPATPAVFEQFRTFPWYTTESRSLALIEGQAHVDLSALDAGLSNLLTSLPGLTLAEPEVIDRYLNALSLAFVGRYVARRPEYSLYLRSGYAEYLSQGEPFDLFMVNAGIEVDQELVEPLENRLESLEIPNAQPAE
;
A
#
# COMPACT_ATOMS: atom_id res chain seq x y z
N GLY A 1 2.55 -8.72 -5.14
CA GLY A 1 1.48 -7.76 -5.50
C GLY A 1 0.56 -8.27 -6.59
N TYR A 2 1.00 -8.26 -7.85
CA TYR A 2 0.21 -8.61 -9.04
C TYR A 2 -0.77 -9.78 -8.86
N THR A 3 -0.28 -10.95 -8.45
CA THR A 3 -1.13 -12.15 -8.33
C THR A 3 -2.29 -11.96 -7.37
N ALA A 4 -2.05 -11.32 -6.22
CA ALA A 4 -3.09 -11.04 -5.23
C ALA A 4 -4.16 -10.10 -5.79
N LEU A 5 -3.75 -9.05 -6.52
CA LEU A 5 -4.66 -8.14 -7.20
C LEU A 5 -5.48 -8.85 -8.28
N ALA A 6 -4.83 -9.65 -9.13
CA ALA A 6 -5.52 -10.41 -10.17
C ALA A 6 -6.60 -11.32 -9.58
N VAL A 7 -6.29 -12.10 -8.53
CA VAL A 7 -7.29 -12.98 -7.89
C VAL A 7 -8.33 -12.22 -7.04
N ALA A 8 -8.04 -10.98 -6.65
CA ALA A 8 -8.99 -10.07 -6.03
C ALA A 8 -9.94 -9.40 -7.03
N GLY A 9 -9.69 -9.53 -8.33
CA GLY A 9 -10.56 -9.03 -9.39
C GLY A 9 -9.95 -7.92 -10.24
N ALA A 10 -8.67 -7.59 -10.07
CA ALA A 10 -8.02 -6.64 -10.98
C ALA A 10 -7.98 -7.22 -12.40
N GLU A 11 -8.34 -6.40 -13.38
CA GLU A 11 -8.43 -6.82 -14.78
C GLU A 11 -7.27 -6.27 -15.60
N LEU A 12 -6.75 -7.08 -16.54
CA LEU A 12 -5.70 -6.63 -17.46
C LEU A 12 -6.26 -5.56 -18.39
N ASN A 13 -5.59 -4.40 -18.46
CA ASN A 13 -5.91 -3.35 -19.41
C ASN A 13 -4.87 -3.31 -20.53
N PHE A 14 -5.06 -4.14 -21.56
CA PHE A 14 -4.14 -4.24 -22.69
C PHE A 14 -4.03 -2.95 -23.51
N ASP A 15 -5.08 -2.13 -23.57
CA ASP A 15 -5.06 -0.87 -24.33
C ASP A 15 -4.19 0.15 -23.59
N HIS A 16 -4.41 0.33 -22.28
CA HIS A 16 -3.58 1.17 -21.43
C HIS A 16 -2.13 0.69 -21.38
N LEU A 17 -1.90 -0.61 -21.19
CA LEU A 17 -0.56 -1.18 -21.16
C LEU A 17 0.17 -0.93 -22.49
N GLN A 18 -0.50 -1.13 -23.63
CA GLN A 18 0.09 -0.89 -24.94
C GLN A 18 0.45 0.58 -25.12
N GLU A 19 -0.43 1.49 -24.72
CA GLU A 19 -0.19 2.94 -24.78
C GLU A 19 1.06 3.32 -23.97
N VAL A 20 1.15 2.87 -22.72
CA VAL A 20 2.29 3.18 -21.84
C VAL A 20 3.59 2.55 -22.35
N CYS A 21 3.55 1.31 -22.85
CA CYS A 21 4.74 0.63 -23.37
C CYS A 21 5.20 1.12 -24.75
N ASN A 22 4.30 1.67 -25.57
CA ASN A 22 4.61 2.20 -26.90
C ASN A 22 4.84 3.70 -26.94
N ALA A 23 4.53 4.43 -25.86
CA ALA A 23 4.72 5.87 -25.79
C ALA A 23 6.13 6.23 -26.28
N PRO A 24 6.27 6.97 -27.39
CA PRO A 24 7.58 7.36 -27.88
C PRO A 24 8.27 8.13 -26.76
N SER A 25 9.52 7.77 -26.48
CA SER A 25 10.37 8.57 -25.61
C SER A 25 10.51 9.95 -26.22
N GLU A 26 9.65 10.89 -25.86
CA GLU A 26 9.73 12.27 -26.31
C GLU A 26 11.15 12.80 -26.02
N PRO A 27 11.76 13.61 -26.90
CA PRO A 27 13.13 14.09 -26.72
C PRO A 27 13.36 14.89 -25.41
N PHE A 28 12.28 15.35 -24.76
CA PHE A 28 12.29 15.98 -23.43
C PHE A 28 11.61 15.12 -22.33
N GLN A 29 11.09 13.94 -22.67
CA GLN A 29 10.58 12.93 -21.71
C GLN A 29 11.29 11.58 -21.92
N ASN A 30 12.60 11.67 -22.17
CA ASN A 30 13.67 10.67 -22.19
C ASN A 30 13.28 9.19 -22.10
N ARG A 31 14.06 8.38 -22.85
CA ARG A 31 14.37 6.97 -22.57
C ARG A 31 14.86 6.68 -21.11
N GLY A 32 14.86 7.70 -20.25
CA GLY A 32 15.10 7.69 -18.81
C GLY A 32 13.94 7.12 -17.98
N PHE A 33 12.69 7.10 -18.44
CA PHE A 33 11.57 6.67 -17.57
C PHE A 33 11.51 5.17 -17.27
N ILE A 34 11.95 4.29 -18.19
CA ILE A 34 12.09 2.86 -17.88
C ILE A 34 13.16 2.63 -16.79
N HIS A 35 14.21 3.46 -16.74
CA HIS A 35 15.19 3.41 -15.65
C HIS A 35 14.62 3.89 -14.31
N LEU A 36 13.56 4.70 -14.34
CA LEU A 36 12.88 5.22 -13.14
C LEU A 36 11.78 4.29 -12.63
N ASN A 37 11.26 3.38 -13.45
CA ASN A 37 10.34 2.32 -13.03
C ASN A 37 10.71 0.98 -13.68
N VAL A 38 11.65 0.26 -13.04
CA VAL A 38 12.14 -1.03 -13.53
C VAL A 38 11.00 -2.04 -13.71
N SER A 39 9.97 -1.98 -12.86
CA SER A 39 8.82 -2.88 -12.96
C SER A 39 8.03 -2.74 -14.26
N LEU A 40 8.11 -1.60 -14.96
CA LEU A 40 7.41 -1.40 -16.23
C LEU A 40 7.88 -2.41 -17.29
N LEU A 41 9.17 -2.76 -17.31
CA LEU A 41 9.71 -3.77 -18.22
C LEU A 41 9.02 -5.12 -18.03
N LEU A 42 8.79 -5.51 -16.77
CA LEU A 42 8.07 -6.73 -16.40
C LEU A 42 6.59 -6.65 -16.81
N GLN A 43 5.96 -5.51 -16.59
CA GLN A 43 4.55 -5.31 -16.95
C GLN A 43 4.33 -5.37 -18.46
N CYS A 44 5.22 -4.78 -19.27
CA CYS A 44 5.12 -4.81 -20.73
C CYS A 44 5.22 -6.23 -21.33
N GLN A 45 5.79 -7.21 -20.62
CA GLN A 45 5.79 -8.62 -21.07
C GLN A 45 4.37 -9.17 -21.25
N ALA A 46 3.37 -8.62 -20.51
CA ALA A 46 1.99 -9.05 -20.66
C ALA A 46 1.42 -8.76 -22.06
N LEU A 47 2.04 -7.88 -22.86
CA LEU A 47 1.64 -7.63 -24.26
C LEU A 47 1.91 -8.82 -25.20
N GLU A 48 2.70 -9.80 -24.77
CA GLU A 48 2.91 -11.06 -25.51
C GLU A 48 1.75 -12.04 -25.33
N LEU A 49 0.85 -11.80 -24.38
CA LEU A 49 -0.32 -12.64 -24.15
C LEU A 49 -1.40 -12.39 -25.22
N PRO A 50 -2.21 -13.42 -25.55
CA PRO A 50 -3.40 -13.21 -26.38
C PRO A 50 -4.31 -12.13 -25.81
N ARG A 51 -4.71 -11.14 -26.63
CA ARG A 51 -5.66 -10.09 -26.21
C ARG A 51 -7.06 -10.68 -26.08
N GLN A 52 -7.41 -11.09 -24.87
CA GLN A 52 -8.72 -11.61 -24.50
C GLN A 52 -9.06 -11.20 -23.07
N PRO A 53 -10.34 -11.24 -22.67
CA PRO A 53 -10.69 -11.08 -21.26
C PRO A 53 -10.11 -12.21 -20.41
N TYR A 54 -9.41 -11.85 -19.34
CA TYR A 54 -8.92 -12.80 -18.34
C TYR A 54 -9.67 -12.58 -17.03
N THR A 55 -10.31 -13.63 -16.50
CA THR A 55 -10.96 -13.60 -15.19
C THR A 55 -10.16 -14.44 -14.21
N PHE A 56 -9.32 -13.79 -13.42
CA PHE A 56 -8.55 -14.44 -12.34
C PHE A 56 -9.28 -14.40 -10.99
N ARG A 57 -10.37 -13.64 -10.89
CA ARG A 57 -11.13 -13.44 -9.66
C ARG A 57 -11.49 -14.77 -9.01
N ASP A 58 -11.04 -14.97 -7.77
CA ASP A 58 -11.45 -16.08 -6.92
C ASP A 58 -12.40 -15.56 -5.83
N PRO A 59 -13.70 -15.91 -5.85
CA PRO A 59 -14.68 -15.35 -4.91
C PRO A 59 -14.39 -15.64 -3.43
N ARG A 60 -13.48 -16.57 -3.12
CA ARG A 60 -13.05 -16.85 -1.74
C ARG A 60 -12.10 -15.80 -1.19
N ILE A 61 -11.41 -15.05 -2.06
CA ILE A 61 -10.56 -13.92 -1.67
C ILE A 61 -11.47 -12.76 -1.23
N ASN A 62 -11.38 -12.42 0.05
CA ASN A 62 -12.24 -11.44 0.70
C ASN A 62 -11.54 -10.10 0.98
N SER A 63 -10.22 -10.04 0.87
CA SER A 63 -9.37 -8.88 1.15
C SER A 63 -7.95 -9.14 0.63
N VAL A 64 -7.17 -8.10 0.39
CA VAL A 64 -5.76 -8.23 -0.02
C VAL A 64 -4.85 -7.24 0.69
N LEU A 65 -3.72 -7.76 1.19
CA LEU A 65 -2.59 -6.98 1.67
C LEU A 65 -1.44 -7.15 0.69
N LEU A 66 -0.86 -6.03 0.26
CA LEU A 66 0.06 -5.96 -0.85
C LEU A 66 1.32 -5.23 -0.39
N VAL A 67 2.45 -5.93 -0.33
CA VAL A 67 3.76 -5.31 -0.12
C VAL A 67 4.42 -5.08 -1.47
N ASN A 68 4.84 -3.84 -1.73
CA ASN A 68 5.54 -3.40 -2.94
C ASN A 68 4.95 -3.98 -4.24
N PRO A 69 3.64 -3.84 -4.49
CA PRO A 69 3.03 -4.49 -5.63
C PRO A 69 3.47 -3.88 -6.97
N VAL A 70 3.96 -4.70 -7.90
CA VAL A 70 3.94 -4.38 -9.36
C VAL A 70 2.49 -4.40 -9.82
N ASN A 71 1.95 -3.28 -10.34
CA ASN A 71 0.53 -3.20 -10.70
C ASN A 71 0.13 -2.08 -11.68
N SER A 72 0.88 -0.99 -11.80
CA SER A 72 0.35 0.26 -12.38
C SER A 72 -0.12 0.14 -13.83
N SER A 73 0.77 -0.11 -14.77
CA SER A 73 0.48 -0.15 -16.21
C SER A 73 -0.26 -1.42 -16.63
N VAL A 74 -0.03 -2.54 -15.96
CA VAL A 74 -0.62 -3.84 -16.37
C VAL A 74 -2.14 -3.90 -16.12
N PHE A 75 -2.62 -3.26 -15.05
CA PHE A 75 -4.04 -3.16 -14.76
C PHE A 75 -4.63 -1.81 -15.19
N GLY A 76 -3.85 -0.72 -15.13
CA GLY A 76 -4.36 0.62 -15.39
C GLY A 76 -5.43 1.07 -14.38
N PRO A 77 -5.97 2.28 -14.55
CA PRO A 77 -7.02 2.80 -13.68
C PRO A 77 -8.28 1.92 -13.68
N GLU A 78 -8.74 1.50 -14.85
CA GLU A 78 -9.98 0.72 -15.02
C GLU A 78 -9.85 -0.68 -14.43
N GLY A 79 -8.70 -1.34 -14.65
CA GLY A 79 -8.47 -2.69 -14.14
C GLY A 79 -8.33 -2.72 -12.63
N LEU A 80 -7.69 -1.72 -12.00
CA LEU A 80 -7.64 -1.62 -10.55
C LEU A 80 -8.98 -1.21 -9.93
N ALA A 81 -9.78 -0.41 -10.62
CA ALA A 81 -11.12 -0.02 -10.17
C ALA A 81 -12.08 -1.22 -10.05
N ALA A 82 -11.80 -2.35 -10.70
CA ALA A 82 -12.56 -3.59 -10.57
C ALA A 82 -12.34 -4.33 -9.22
N VAL A 83 -11.30 -3.96 -8.46
CA VAL A 83 -11.04 -4.55 -7.14
C VAL A 83 -12.00 -3.96 -6.10
N THR A 84 -12.95 -4.79 -5.66
CA THR A 84 -14.03 -4.40 -4.73
C THR A 84 -13.83 -4.87 -3.29
N VAL A 85 -12.88 -5.78 -3.06
CA VAL A 85 -12.51 -6.22 -1.70
C VAL A 85 -11.68 -5.16 -0.97
N PRO A 86 -11.56 -5.20 0.36
CA PRO A 86 -10.64 -4.33 1.09
C PRO A 86 -9.19 -4.49 0.63
N VAL A 87 -8.46 -3.37 0.51
CA VAL A 87 -7.08 -3.33 -0.01
C VAL A 87 -6.17 -2.59 0.96
N MET A 88 -5.09 -3.24 1.40
CA MET A 88 -3.96 -2.56 2.02
C MET A 88 -2.76 -2.62 1.08
N VAL A 89 -2.21 -1.46 0.74
CA VAL A 89 -0.95 -1.32 0.02
C VAL A 89 0.12 -0.89 1.02
N ILE A 90 1.25 -1.56 1.05
CA ILE A 90 2.44 -1.20 1.81
C ILE A 90 3.57 -0.96 0.80
N ALA A 91 4.14 0.23 0.82
CA ALA A 91 5.22 0.66 -0.06
C ALA A 91 6.52 0.91 0.74
N GLY A 92 7.67 0.73 0.10
CA GLY A 92 8.97 1.19 0.59
C GLY A 92 9.41 2.50 -0.04
N SER A 93 9.97 3.41 0.76
CA SER A 93 10.49 4.69 0.23
C SER A 93 11.75 4.52 -0.62
N TYR A 94 12.46 3.39 -0.49
CA TYR A 94 13.71 3.10 -1.20
C TYR A 94 13.63 1.79 -2.00
N ASP A 95 12.46 1.45 -2.54
CA ASP A 95 12.29 0.31 -3.43
C ASP A 95 12.69 0.66 -4.88
N PRO A 96 13.82 0.14 -5.42
CA PRO A 96 14.21 0.40 -6.80
C PRO A 96 13.47 -0.49 -7.82
N ALA A 97 12.90 -1.62 -7.38
CA ALA A 97 12.22 -2.57 -8.25
C ALA A 97 10.81 -2.09 -8.60
N THR A 98 10.08 -1.61 -7.58
CA THR A 98 8.76 -0.98 -7.70
C THR A 98 8.73 0.36 -6.98
N PRO A 99 9.29 1.43 -7.57
CA PRO A 99 9.35 2.71 -6.89
C PRO A 99 7.97 3.24 -6.53
N ALA A 100 7.81 3.61 -5.26
CA ALA A 100 6.52 3.96 -4.64
C ALA A 100 5.70 4.95 -5.45
N VAL A 101 6.35 5.99 -5.98
CA VAL A 101 5.71 7.03 -6.78
C VAL A 101 5.02 6.48 -8.03
N PHE A 102 5.60 5.48 -8.70
CA PHE A 102 5.08 4.95 -9.96
C PHE A 102 4.10 3.80 -9.75
N GLU A 103 4.32 2.97 -8.73
CA GLU A 103 3.58 1.70 -8.57
C GLU A 103 2.53 1.70 -7.46
N GLN A 104 2.69 2.47 -6.38
CA GLN A 104 1.78 2.45 -5.24
C GLN A 104 1.06 3.78 -5.03
N PHE A 105 1.78 4.91 -5.06
CA PHE A 105 1.18 6.23 -4.82
C PHE A 105 0.29 6.66 -5.99
N ARG A 106 0.76 6.44 -7.21
CA ARG A 106 -0.01 6.74 -8.43
C ARG A 106 -1.30 5.92 -8.52
N THR A 107 -1.28 4.68 -8.03
CA THR A 107 -2.34 3.70 -8.24
C THR A 107 -3.32 3.64 -7.08
N PHE A 108 -2.91 4.09 -5.88
CA PHE A 108 -3.79 4.14 -4.71
C PHE A 108 -5.12 4.87 -4.94
N PRO A 109 -5.18 6.00 -5.69
CA PRO A 109 -6.45 6.64 -6.03
C PRO A 109 -7.32 5.87 -7.04
N TRP A 110 -6.79 4.87 -7.75
CA TRP A 110 -7.53 4.12 -8.77
C TRP A 110 -8.40 3.00 -8.18
N TYR A 111 -8.13 2.56 -6.96
CA TYR A 111 -9.02 1.66 -6.24
C TYR A 111 -10.33 2.37 -5.91
N THR A 112 -11.46 1.70 -6.13
CA THR A 112 -12.80 2.23 -5.87
C THR A 112 -13.38 1.78 -4.54
N THR A 113 -12.88 0.67 -3.98
CA THR A 113 -13.26 0.18 -2.65
C THR A 113 -13.05 1.24 -1.58
N GLU A 114 -14.04 1.45 -0.72
CA GLU A 114 -13.96 2.42 0.38
C GLU A 114 -12.99 1.93 1.46
N SER A 115 -12.88 0.61 1.66
CA SER A 115 -11.95 0.00 2.61
C SER A 115 -10.54 -0.13 2.00
N ARG A 116 -9.86 1.00 1.79
CA ARG A 116 -8.47 1.02 1.30
C ARG A 116 -7.51 1.84 2.15
N SER A 117 -6.30 1.32 2.32
CA SER A 117 -5.22 1.99 3.04
C SER A 117 -3.91 1.88 2.28
N LEU A 118 -3.08 2.91 2.35
CA LEU A 118 -1.72 2.93 1.84
C LEU A 118 -0.78 3.28 2.98
N ALA A 119 0.17 2.40 3.27
CA ALA A 119 1.27 2.62 4.19
C ALA A 119 2.59 2.79 3.43
N LEU A 120 3.50 3.58 3.98
CA LEU A 120 4.87 3.76 3.50
C LEU A 120 5.82 3.48 4.66
N ILE A 121 6.71 2.50 4.48
CA ILE A 121 7.82 2.25 5.40
C ILE A 121 9.04 3.01 4.87
N GLU A 122 9.51 3.98 5.64
CA GLU A 122 10.75 4.69 5.33
C GLU A 122 11.95 3.73 5.40
N GLY A 123 12.93 3.89 4.51
CA GLY A 123 14.12 3.04 4.50
C GLY A 123 13.90 1.64 3.89
N GLN A 124 12.66 1.23 3.59
CA GLN A 124 12.38 -0.11 3.06
C GLN A 124 12.62 -0.20 1.55
N ALA A 125 13.21 -1.33 1.14
CA ALA A 125 13.43 -1.71 -0.26
C ALA A 125 12.73 -3.03 -0.60
N HIS A 126 12.63 -3.36 -1.89
CA HIS A 126 11.91 -4.56 -2.37
C HIS A 126 12.42 -5.89 -1.78
N VAL A 127 13.73 -5.97 -1.61
CA VAL A 127 14.46 -7.12 -1.11
C VAL A 127 15.31 -6.65 0.06
N ASP A 128 15.65 -7.56 0.97
CA ASP A 128 16.64 -7.26 1.99
C ASP A 128 18.01 -7.08 1.33
N LEU A 129 18.33 -5.83 1.09
CA LEU A 129 19.56 -5.38 0.47
C LEU A 129 20.77 -5.56 1.40
N SER A 130 20.54 -5.71 2.72
CA SER A 130 21.60 -5.98 3.70
C SER A 130 22.12 -7.43 3.63
N ALA A 131 21.33 -8.33 3.03
CA ALA A 131 21.65 -9.74 2.86
C ALA A 131 22.22 -10.11 1.47
N LEU A 132 22.45 -9.13 0.58
CA LEU A 132 22.91 -9.38 -0.79
C LEU A 132 24.44 -9.40 -0.92
N ASP A 133 24.92 -10.20 -1.88
CA ASP A 133 26.34 -10.44 -2.17
C ASP A 133 27.09 -9.14 -2.55
N ALA A 134 28.42 -9.14 -2.38
CA ALA A 134 29.29 -7.97 -2.41
C ALA A 134 29.18 -7.09 -3.68
N GLY A 135 28.73 -7.67 -4.80
CA GLY A 135 28.51 -6.96 -6.05
C GLY A 135 27.35 -5.96 -6.00
N LEU A 136 26.27 -6.26 -5.27
CA LEU A 136 25.11 -5.36 -5.14
C LEU A 136 25.29 -4.37 -3.98
N SER A 137 26.04 -4.75 -2.93
CA SER A 137 26.43 -3.84 -1.84
C SER A 137 27.15 -2.59 -2.38
N ASN A 138 27.99 -2.75 -3.40
CA ASN A 138 28.69 -1.63 -4.05
C ASN A 138 27.73 -0.63 -4.74
N LEU A 139 26.63 -1.11 -5.33
CA LEU A 139 25.62 -0.25 -5.94
C LEU A 139 24.91 0.60 -4.87
N LEU A 140 24.61 0.01 -3.71
CA LEU A 140 23.96 0.67 -2.59
C LEU A 140 24.86 1.73 -1.94
N THR A 141 26.14 1.42 -1.74
CA THR A 141 27.11 2.37 -1.21
C THR A 141 27.45 3.51 -2.17
N SER A 142 27.14 3.37 -3.46
CA SER A 142 27.37 4.41 -4.47
C SER A 142 26.26 5.46 -4.54
N LEU A 143 25.14 5.24 -3.86
CA LEU A 143 24.02 6.18 -3.78
C LEU A 143 24.15 7.05 -2.52
N PRO A 144 24.61 8.31 -2.65
CA PRO A 144 24.77 9.19 -1.49
C PRO A 144 23.41 9.43 -0.81
N GLY A 145 23.36 9.22 0.50
CA GLY A 145 22.14 9.42 1.32
C GLY A 145 21.23 8.20 1.41
N LEU A 146 21.61 7.04 0.87
CA LEU A 146 20.85 5.80 1.07
C LEU A 146 21.09 5.27 2.49
N THR A 147 20.10 5.43 3.37
CA THR A 147 20.06 4.75 4.67
C THR A 147 18.86 3.81 4.64
N LEU A 148 19.14 2.52 4.73
CA LEU A 148 18.11 1.48 4.72
C LEU A 148 17.65 1.23 6.15
N ALA A 149 16.36 0.95 6.32
CA ALA A 149 15.83 0.53 7.59
C ALA A 149 16.37 -0.86 7.96
N GLU A 150 16.65 -1.05 9.25
CA GLU A 150 17.03 -2.36 9.77
C GLU A 150 15.86 -3.35 9.56
N PRO A 151 16.15 -4.62 9.21
CA PRO A 151 15.11 -5.62 8.98
C PRO A 151 14.12 -5.76 10.16
N GLU A 152 14.59 -5.58 11.39
CA GLU A 152 13.73 -5.66 12.58
C GLU A 152 12.65 -4.57 12.63
N VAL A 153 12.98 -3.34 12.19
CA VAL A 153 12.02 -2.22 12.14
C VAL A 153 10.98 -2.49 11.05
N ILE A 154 11.43 -2.96 9.89
CA ILE A 154 10.57 -3.33 8.76
C ILE A 154 9.60 -4.45 9.18
N ASP A 155 10.12 -5.52 9.80
CA ASP A 155 9.33 -6.66 10.24
C ASP A 155 8.31 -6.27 11.31
N ARG A 156 8.69 -5.39 12.23
CA ARG A 156 7.78 -4.87 13.27
C ARG A 156 6.57 -4.18 12.66
N TYR A 157 6.79 -3.27 11.69
CA TYR A 157 5.71 -2.58 10.99
C TYR A 157 4.87 -3.54 10.15
N LEU A 158 5.50 -4.43 9.38
CA LEU A 158 4.80 -5.41 8.55
C LEU A 158 3.93 -6.35 9.40
N ASN A 159 4.47 -6.85 10.52
CA ASN A 159 3.73 -7.73 11.43
C ASN A 159 2.54 -7.00 12.07
N ALA A 160 2.73 -5.76 12.54
CA ALA A 160 1.67 -4.98 13.16
C ALA A 160 0.54 -4.68 12.17
N LEU A 161 0.87 -4.19 10.97
CA LEU A 161 -0.13 -3.87 9.94
C LEU A 161 -0.82 -5.14 9.40
N SER A 162 -0.07 -6.23 9.20
CA SER A 162 -0.64 -7.49 8.74
C SER A 162 -1.58 -8.09 9.77
N LEU A 163 -1.21 -8.08 11.05
CA LEU A 163 -2.07 -8.53 12.13
C LEU A 163 -3.36 -7.70 12.19
N ALA A 164 -3.24 -6.38 12.10
CA ALA A 164 -4.39 -5.49 12.09
C ALA A 164 -5.33 -5.75 10.91
N PHE A 165 -4.77 -5.87 9.71
CA PHE A 165 -5.54 -6.09 8.49
C PHE A 165 -6.24 -7.45 8.48
N VAL A 166 -5.52 -8.52 8.84
CA VAL A 166 -6.08 -9.88 8.96
C VAL A 166 -7.12 -9.93 10.07
N GLY A 167 -6.85 -9.30 11.22
CA GLY A 167 -7.81 -9.18 12.32
C GLY A 167 -9.13 -8.55 11.86
N ARG A 168 -9.04 -7.42 11.15
CA ARG A 168 -10.23 -6.70 10.68
C ARG A 168 -11.01 -7.45 9.61
N TYR A 169 -10.35 -7.89 8.54
CA TYR A 169 -11.05 -8.35 7.32
C TYR A 169 -11.16 -9.87 7.18
N VAL A 170 -10.25 -10.63 7.79
CA VAL A 170 -10.29 -12.11 7.74
C VAL A 170 -10.96 -12.66 9.00
N ALA A 171 -10.51 -12.25 10.18
CA ALA A 171 -11.08 -12.69 11.45
C ALA A 171 -12.37 -11.93 11.83
N ARG A 172 -12.72 -10.87 11.07
CA ARG A 172 -13.95 -10.07 11.23
C ARG A 172 -14.08 -9.46 12.63
N ARG A 173 -12.99 -8.93 13.15
CA ARG A 173 -12.91 -8.29 14.46
C ARG A 173 -12.84 -6.76 14.29
N PRO A 174 -13.96 -6.03 14.48
CA PRO A 174 -14.03 -4.59 14.20
C PRO A 174 -13.09 -3.76 15.09
N GLU A 175 -12.71 -4.26 16.26
CA GLU A 175 -11.75 -3.61 17.15
C GLU A 175 -10.38 -3.37 16.49
N TYR A 176 -10.02 -4.16 15.45
CA TYR A 176 -8.78 -3.94 14.71
C TYR A 176 -8.80 -2.71 13.78
N SER A 177 -9.97 -2.10 13.54
CA SER A 177 -10.09 -0.84 12.78
C SER A 177 -9.21 0.27 13.37
N LEU A 178 -9.00 0.29 14.68
CA LEU A 178 -8.16 1.28 15.36
C LEU A 178 -6.68 1.19 14.96
N TYR A 179 -6.20 -0.02 14.70
CA TYR A 179 -4.81 -0.29 14.31
C TYR A 179 -4.57 -0.12 12.81
N LEU A 180 -5.61 0.27 12.05
CA LEU A 180 -5.53 0.57 10.63
C LEU A 180 -5.63 2.08 10.36
N ARG A 181 -5.31 2.93 11.34
CA ARG A 181 -5.37 4.40 11.24
C ARG A 181 -3.98 5.04 11.28
N SER A 182 -3.84 6.21 10.64
CA SER A 182 -2.58 6.97 10.62
C SER A 182 -1.97 7.20 12.01
N GLY A 183 -2.79 7.44 13.03
CA GLY A 183 -2.30 7.60 14.41
C GLY A 183 -1.66 6.35 15.00
N TYR A 184 -2.04 5.14 14.55
CA TYR A 184 -1.34 3.91 14.97
C TYR A 184 0.00 3.77 14.25
N ALA A 185 0.09 4.19 12.98
CA ALA A 185 1.37 4.25 12.28
C ALA A 185 2.34 5.21 12.99
N GLU A 186 1.89 6.40 13.36
CA GLU A 186 2.67 7.36 14.16
C GLU A 186 3.08 6.79 15.52
N TYR A 187 2.18 6.06 16.20
CA TYR A 187 2.50 5.37 17.45
C TYR A 187 3.61 4.32 17.27
N LEU A 188 3.54 3.51 16.21
CA LEU A 188 4.55 2.49 15.93
C LEU A 188 5.93 3.09 15.64
N SER A 189 5.98 4.30 15.08
CA SER A 189 7.23 5.00 14.77
C SER A 189 7.90 5.67 15.96
N GLN A 190 7.27 5.70 17.14
CA GLN A 190 7.84 6.34 18.31
C GLN A 190 9.15 5.69 18.74
N GLY A 191 10.25 6.44 18.61
CA GLY A 191 11.59 6.00 19.01
C GLY A 191 12.31 5.15 17.96
N GLU A 192 11.72 4.96 16.77
CA GLU A 192 12.37 4.31 15.64
C GLU A 192 13.13 5.34 14.78
N PRO A 193 14.25 4.96 14.14
CA PRO A 193 14.99 5.85 13.24
C PRO A 193 14.37 5.99 11.85
N PHE A 194 13.37 5.16 11.52
CA PHE A 194 12.65 5.16 10.25
C PHE A 194 11.15 5.12 10.51
N ASP A 195 10.43 6.05 9.92
CA ASP A 195 9.01 6.22 10.19
C ASP A 195 8.12 5.30 9.33
N LEU A 196 6.92 5.05 9.85
CA LEU A 196 5.80 4.43 9.17
C LEU A 196 4.73 5.50 8.95
N PHE A 197 4.41 5.76 7.68
CA PHE A 197 3.32 6.67 7.31
C PHE A 197 2.13 5.86 6.83
N MET A 198 0.90 6.33 7.08
CA MET A 198 -0.29 5.68 6.56
C MET A 198 -1.39 6.67 6.23
N VAL A 199 -2.09 6.41 5.12
CA VAL A 199 -3.31 7.10 4.70
C VAL A 199 -4.42 6.08 4.46
N ASN A 200 -5.65 6.49 4.72
CA ASN A 200 -6.85 5.67 4.55
C ASN A 200 -7.84 6.42 3.66
N ALA A 201 -8.47 5.74 2.71
CA ALA A 201 -9.71 6.24 2.13
C ALA A 201 -10.84 5.79 3.07
N GLY A 202 -11.72 6.70 3.48
CA GLY A 202 -12.80 6.39 4.41
C GLY A 202 -12.39 6.51 5.88
N ILE A 203 -12.90 7.53 6.55
CA ILE A 203 -12.98 7.58 8.01
C ILE A 203 -14.26 6.84 8.37
N GLU A 204 -14.27 5.51 8.33
CA GLU A 204 -15.26 4.79 9.11
C GLU A 204 -14.80 4.89 10.57
N VAL A 205 -15.33 5.89 11.26
CA VAL A 205 -15.45 5.77 12.70
C VAL A 205 -16.52 4.71 12.91
N ASP A 206 -16.10 3.45 13.08
CA ASP A 206 -16.99 2.35 13.46
C ASP A 206 -17.83 2.83 14.65
N GLN A 207 -19.15 3.00 14.46
CA GLN A 207 -20.04 3.55 15.49
C GLN A 207 -19.98 2.70 16.77
N GLU A 208 -19.72 1.39 16.63
CA GLU A 208 -19.49 0.46 17.75
C GLU A 208 -18.26 0.81 18.61
N LEU A 209 -17.27 1.53 18.06
CA LEU A 209 -16.12 2.04 18.81
C LEU A 209 -16.38 3.43 19.41
N VAL A 210 -17.35 4.15 18.88
CA VAL A 210 -17.75 5.49 19.34
C VAL A 210 -18.68 5.39 20.54
N GLU A 211 -19.69 4.52 20.48
CA GLU A 211 -20.66 4.33 21.56
C GLU A 211 -20.02 4.13 22.94
N PRO A 212 -18.97 3.29 23.12
CA PRO A 212 -18.32 3.12 24.42
C PRO A 212 -17.58 4.37 24.90
N LEU A 213 -17.07 5.20 23.99
CA LEU A 213 -16.41 6.46 24.31
C LEU A 213 -17.42 7.55 24.66
N GLU A 214 -18.51 7.68 23.89
CA GLU A 214 -19.59 8.62 24.15
C GLU A 214 -20.29 8.33 25.48
N ASN A 215 -20.64 7.07 25.75
CA ASN A 215 -21.23 6.67 27.03
C ASN A 215 -20.31 6.96 28.23
N ARG A 216 -18.98 6.88 28.03
CA ARG A 216 -18.00 7.26 29.06
C ARG A 216 -17.89 8.77 29.24
N LEU A 217 -18.05 9.55 28.18
CA LEU A 217 -18.05 11.01 28.26
C LEU A 217 -19.34 11.55 28.89
N GLU A 218 -20.50 10.95 28.61
CA GLU A 218 -21.76 11.25 29.30
C GLU A 218 -21.68 10.95 30.80
N SER A 219 -20.99 9.87 31.19
CA SER A 219 -20.77 9.56 32.62
C SER A 219 -19.86 10.57 33.36
N LEU A 220 -19.18 11.45 32.62
CA LEU A 220 -18.30 12.50 33.14
C LEU A 220 -18.98 13.87 33.24
N GLU A 221 -20.32 13.93 33.19
CA GLU A 221 -21.06 15.16 33.46
C GLU A 221 -20.55 15.81 34.76
N ILE A 222 -19.93 16.98 34.61
CA ILE A 222 -19.46 17.78 35.73
C ILE A 222 -20.72 18.17 36.52
N PRO A 223 -20.79 17.85 37.83
CA PRO A 223 -22.00 18.12 38.60
C PRO A 223 -22.37 19.59 38.47
N ASN A 224 -23.62 19.84 38.08
CA ASN A 224 -24.19 21.17 37.89
C ASN A 224 -23.71 22.09 39.01
N ALA A 225 -22.95 23.12 38.65
CA ALA A 225 -22.69 24.22 39.55
C ALA A 225 -24.07 24.79 39.92
N GLN A 226 -24.50 24.56 41.17
CA GLN A 226 -25.68 25.22 41.69
C GLN A 226 -25.46 26.74 41.53
N PRO A 227 -26.41 27.49 40.97
CA PRO A 227 -26.30 28.93 40.95
C PRO A 227 -26.25 29.42 42.39
N ALA A 228 -25.23 30.24 42.69
CA ALA A 228 -25.20 30.97 43.94
C ALA A 228 -26.30 32.04 43.89
N GLU A 229 -27.21 31.92 44.86
CA GLU A 229 -28.32 32.83 45.27
C GLU A 229 -29.54 32.98 44.35
#